data_AF-A0A7V0VAD4-F1
#
_entry.id   AF-A0A7V0VAD4-F1
#
_cell.length_a   1.000
_cell.length_b   1.000
_cell.length_c   1.000
_cell.angle_alpha   90.00
_cell.angle_beta   90.00
_cell.angle_gamma   90.00
#
_symmetry.space_group_name_H-M   'P 1'
#
loop_
_entity.id
_entity.type
_entity.pdbx_description
1 polymer ?
#
loop_
_entity_poly.entity_id
_entity_poly.type
_entity_poly.pdbx_seq_one_letter_code
_entity_poly.pdbx_strand_id
1 'polypeptide(L)'
;MSKGDIHIMPTGQLMPEHRLIERMRALLKRELSRIQETSKADQRFIEIAVDFFRVYTDFCHHGKEEHILFGELEARPLFPEHRAMMEELTREHAFAREVVKGLLEAKERYGRGSNEALADIIKR
;
A
#
# COMPACT_ATOMS: atom_id res chain seq x y z
N MET A 1 13.25 21.91 35.50
CA MET A 1 12.72 21.95 34.12
C MET A 1 12.00 20.64 33.89
N SER A 2 10.67 20.64 33.86
CA SER A 2 9.87 19.43 33.63
C SER A 2 10.09 18.99 32.19
N LYS A 3 10.43 17.70 31.97
CA LYS A 3 10.34 17.09 30.64
C LYS A 3 8.85 17.16 30.28
N GLY A 4 8.51 18.00 29.30
CA GLY A 4 7.16 17.98 28.73
C GLY A 4 6.96 16.60 28.13
N ASP A 5 5.96 15.88 28.60
CA ASP A 5 5.53 14.64 27.98
C ASP A 5 5.25 14.91 26.51
N ILE A 6 6.06 14.32 25.63
CA ILE A 6 5.81 14.37 24.20
C ILE A 6 4.55 13.55 23.98
N HIS A 7 3.40 14.21 24.00
CA HIS A 7 2.13 13.58 23.66
C HIS A 7 2.16 13.27 22.16
N ILE A 8 2.59 12.05 21.82
CA ILE A 8 2.48 11.54 20.46
C ILE A 8 0.99 11.28 20.24
N MET A 9 0.35 12.13 19.45
CA MET A 9 -1.02 11.88 18.98
C MET A 9 -1.04 10.51 18.28
N PRO A 10 -2.06 9.67 18.46
CA PRO A 10 -2.12 8.35 17.85
C PRO A 10 -1.87 8.35 16.33
N THR A 11 -2.34 9.39 15.63
CA THR A 11 -2.12 9.59 14.19
C THR A 11 -0.67 9.96 13.83
N GLY A 12 0.10 10.51 14.78
CA GLY A 12 1.51 10.86 14.60
C GLY A 12 2.39 9.64 14.31
N GLN A 13 1.97 8.44 14.73
CA GLN A 13 2.69 7.20 14.42
C GLN A 13 2.47 6.72 12.98
N LEU A 14 1.37 7.09 12.33
CA LEU A 14 1.04 6.69 10.95
C LEU A 14 1.81 7.51 9.91
N MET A 15 2.13 8.78 10.23
CA MET A 15 2.77 9.68 9.27
C MET A 15 4.16 9.21 8.80
N PRO A 16 5.08 8.72 9.65
CA PRO A 16 6.33 8.13 9.19
C PRO A 16 6.13 6.89 8.31
N GLU A 17 5.07 6.10 8.56
CA GLU A 17 4.74 4.91 7.78
C GLU A 17 4.30 5.30 6.37
N HIS A 18 3.43 6.32 6.25
CA HIS A 18 3.09 6.94 4.96
C HIS A 18 4.34 7.36 4.18
N ARG A 19 5.32 7.99 4.84
CA ARG A 19 6.57 8.40 4.18
C ARG A 19 7.37 7.21 3.67
N LEU A 20 7.35 6.07 4.36
CA LEU A 20 8.02 4.86 3.88
C LEU A 20 7.27 4.25 2.68
N ILE A 21 5.94 4.22 2.72
CA ILE A 21 5.10 3.76 1.62
C ILE A 21 5.31 4.63 0.37
N GLU A 22 5.36 5.95 0.53
CA GLU A 22 5.66 6.89 -0.56
C GLU A 22 7.03 6.63 -1.21
N ARG A 23 8.05 6.26 -0.41
CA ARG A 23 9.38 5.89 -0.91
C ARG A 23 9.33 4.61 -1.74
N MET A 24 8.63 3.58 -1.26
CA MET A 24 8.44 2.34 -2.04
C MET A 24 7.70 2.63 -3.36
N ARG A 25 6.65 3.46 -3.32
CA ARG A 25 5.93 3.89 -4.52
C ARG A 25 6.84 4.60 -5.53
N ALA A 26 7.78 5.43 -5.06
CA ALA A 26 8.74 6.09 -5.94
C ALA A 26 9.70 5.09 -6.63
N LEU A 27 10.08 4.00 -5.92
CA LEU A 27 10.88 2.92 -6.51
C LEU A 27 10.07 2.15 -7.56
N LEU A 28 8.81 1.80 -7.28
CA LEU A 28 7.92 1.16 -8.25
C LEU A 28 7.77 1.98 -9.54
N LYS A 29 7.62 3.31 -9.43
CA LYS A 29 7.54 4.18 -10.62
C LYS A 29 8.80 4.10 -11.48
N ARG A 30 9.98 4.10 -10.86
CA ARG A 30 11.25 3.97 -11.58
C ARG A 30 11.39 2.60 -12.25
N GLU A 31 10.98 1.55 -11.53
CA GLU A 31 10.98 0.20 -12.09
C GLU A 31 10.01 0.09 -13.27
N LEU A 32 8.81 0.67 -13.18
CA LEU A 32 7.84 0.68 -14.27
C LEU A 32 8.43 1.34 -15.53
N SER A 33 9.07 2.52 -15.39
CA SER A 33 9.75 3.17 -16.52
C SER A 33 10.84 2.28 -17.11
N ARG A 34 11.67 1.65 -16.26
CA ARG A 34 12.71 0.71 -16.69
C ARG A 34 12.12 -0.48 -17.45
N ILE A 35 11.00 -1.03 -16.99
CA ILE A 35 10.29 -2.14 -17.64
C ILE A 35 9.79 -1.71 -19.01
N GLN A 36 9.17 -0.53 -19.11
CA GLN A 36 8.66 0.01 -20.37
C GLN A 36 9.77 0.22 -21.40
N GLU A 37 10.95 0.68 -20.98
CA GLU A 37 12.11 0.88 -21.84
C GLU A 37 12.77 -0.44 -22.27
N THR A 38 12.90 -1.39 -21.34
CA THR A 38 13.70 -2.61 -21.57
C THR A 38 12.87 -3.82 -21.99
N SER A 39 11.54 -3.73 -21.89
CA SER A 39 10.61 -4.86 -22.01
C SER A 39 10.97 -6.05 -21.11
N LYS A 40 11.58 -5.79 -19.95
CA LYS A 40 12.06 -6.83 -19.02
C LYS A 40 11.73 -6.48 -17.57
N ALA A 41 10.93 -7.32 -16.92
CA ALA A 41 10.59 -7.19 -15.50
C ALA A 41 11.63 -7.85 -14.60
N ASP A 42 12.01 -7.16 -13.52
CA ASP A 42 12.80 -7.76 -12.43
C ASP A 42 11.85 -8.46 -11.47
N GLN A 43 11.77 -9.78 -11.57
CA GLN A 43 10.89 -10.60 -10.74
C GLN A 43 11.20 -10.47 -9.25
N ARG A 44 12.49 -10.32 -8.88
CA ARG A 44 12.89 -10.23 -7.48
C ARG A 44 12.48 -8.89 -6.89
N PHE A 45 12.65 -7.82 -7.66
CA PHE A 45 12.15 -6.51 -7.23
C PHE A 45 10.63 -6.52 -7.04
N ILE A 46 9.88 -7.10 -7.99
CA ILE A 46 8.42 -7.20 -7.88
C ILE A 46 8.02 -8.01 -6.64
N GLU A 47 8.69 -9.12 -6.35
CA GLU A 47 8.47 -9.92 -5.16
C GLU A 47 8.69 -9.13 -3.86
N ILE A 48 9.80 -8.39 -3.76
CA ILE A 48 10.08 -7.50 -2.62
C ILE A 48 9.00 -6.43 -2.47
N ALA A 49 8.56 -5.82 -3.58
CA ALA A 49 7.51 -4.82 -3.55
C ALA A 49 6.18 -5.42 -3.07
N VAL A 50 5.78 -6.57 -3.61
CA VAL A 50 4.57 -7.30 -3.18
C VAL A 50 4.62 -7.60 -1.68
N ASP A 51 5.72 -8.12 -1.17
CA ASP A 51 5.88 -8.42 0.26
C ASP A 51 5.81 -7.16 1.11
N PHE A 52 6.44 -6.06 0.67
CA PHE A 52 6.33 -4.78 1.34
C PHE A 52 4.88 -4.30 1.44
N PHE A 53 4.11 -4.36 0.35
CA PHE A 53 2.71 -3.93 0.41
C PHE A 53 1.85 -4.86 1.26
N ARG A 54 2.02 -6.19 1.16
CA ARG A 54 1.22 -7.14 1.93
C ARG A 54 1.49 -7.08 3.43
N VAL A 55 2.75 -6.92 3.83
CA VAL A 55 3.13 -6.96 5.25
C VAL A 55 3.15 -5.56 5.85
N TYR A 56 3.89 -4.64 5.24
CA TYR A 56 4.11 -3.32 5.84
C TYR A 56 2.93 -2.39 5.60
N THR A 57 2.51 -2.21 4.35
CA THR A 57 1.39 -1.30 4.04
C THR A 57 0.07 -1.86 4.55
N ASP A 58 -0.20 -3.13 4.30
CA ASP A 58 -1.52 -3.70 4.49
C ASP A 58 -1.72 -4.25 5.92
N PHE A 59 -0.98 -5.28 6.31
CA PHE A 59 -1.12 -5.87 7.64
C PHE A 59 -0.74 -4.91 8.78
N CYS A 60 0.39 -4.20 8.65
CA CYS A 60 0.87 -3.31 9.72
C CYS A 60 0.19 -1.94 9.72
N HIS A 61 0.14 -1.25 8.58
CA HIS A 61 -0.31 0.13 8.52
C HIS A 61 -1.84 0.23 8.37
N HIS A 62 -2.44 -0.31 7.29
CA HIS A 62 -3.90 -0.31 7.14
C HIS A 62 -4.58 -1.09 8.28
N GLY A 63 -3.94 -2.14 8.81
CA GLY A 63 -4.46 -2.85 9.99
C GLY A 63 -4.65 -1.94 11.22
N LYS A 64 -3.77 -0.96 11.45
CA LYS A 64 -3.95 0.04 12.53
C LYS A 64 -5.08 1.01 12.21
N GLU A 65 -5.21 1.40 10.95
CA GLU A 65 -6.28 2.29 10.52
C GLU A 65 -7.63 1.59 10.63
N GLU A 66 -7.84 0.49 9.93
CA GLU A 66 -9.13 -0.21 9.86
C GLU A 66 -9.56 -0.82 11.21
N HIS A 67 -8.67 -1.53 11.91
CA HIS A 67 -9.05 -2.30 13.10
C HIS A 67 -8.97 -1.53 14.41
N ILE A 68 -8.29 -0.37 14.43
CA ILE A 68 -8.14 0.43 15.64
C ILE A 68 -8.72 1.83 15.41
N LEU A 69 -8.12 2.63 14.54
CA LEU A 69 -8.52 4.04 14.40
C LEU A 69 -9.96 4.18 13.87
N PHE A 70 -10.27 3.53 12.75
CA PHE A 70 -11.57 3.58 12.10
C PHE A 70 -12.63 2.88 12.94
N GLY A 71 -12.31 1.71 13.53
CA GLY A 71 -13.20 1.04 14.47
C GLY A 71 -13.60 1.92 15.65
N GLU A 72 -12.64 2.62 16.27
CA GLU A 72 -12.92 3.55 17.38
C GLU A 72 -13.66 4.82 16.95
N LEU A 73 -13.39 5.32 15.74
CA LEU A 73 -14.08 6.49 15.18
C LEU A 73 -15.52 6.18 14.79
N GLU A 74 -15.81 4.97 14.31
CA GLU A 74 -17.15 4.55 13.91
C GLU A 74 -18.14 4.56 15.09
N ALA A 75 -17.64 4.26 16.30
CA ALA A 75 -18.41 4.32 17.55
C ALA A 75 -18.72 5.75 18.04
N ARG A 76 -18.21 6.78 17.35
CA ARG A 76 -18.40 8.19 17.74
C ARG A 76 -19.40 8.90 16.82
N PRO A 77 -20.05 9.98 17.30
CA PRO A 77 -20.81 10.87 16.44
C PRO A 77 -19.84 11.57 15.47
N LEU A 78 -19.89 11.16 14.20
CA LEU A 78 -19.13 11.76 13.10
C LEU A 78 -20.07 12.57 12.21
N PHE A 79 -19.56 13.66 11.65
CA PHE A 79 -20.21 14.32 10.53
C PHE A 79 -20.32 13.34 9.34
N PRO A 80 -21.41 13.38 8.56
CA PRO A 80 -21.62 12.48 7.43
C PRO A 80 -20.42 12.42 6.46
N GLU A 81 -19.76 13.55 6.24
CA GLU A 81 -18.61 13.68 5.34
C GLU A 81 -17.39 12.90 5.86
N HIS A 82 -17.15 12.90 7.17
CA HIS A 82 -16.04 12.14 7.77
C HIS A 82 -16.29 10.64 7.72
N ARG A 83 -17.55 10.20 7.91
CA ARG A 83 -17.93 8.80 7.75
C ARG A 83 -17.74 8.34 6.31
N ALA A 84 -18.21 9.12 5.34
CA ALA A 84 -18.05 8.83 3.92
C ALA A 84 -16.57 8.72 3.51
N MET A 85 -15.72 9.61 4.04
CA MET A 85 -14.27 9.55 3.82
C MET A 85 -13.64 8.27 4.37
N MET A 86 -13.99 7.84 5.58
CA MET A 86 -13.48 6.59 6.15
C MET A 86 -13.92 5.36 5.34
N GLU A 87 -15.17 5.34 4.88
CA GLU A 87 -15.66 4.27 4.01
C GLU A 87 -14.94 4.25 2.65
N GLU A 88 -14.62 5.42 2.10
CA GLU A 88 -13.83 5.54 0.87
C GLU A 88 -12.41 5.00 1.08
N LEU A 89 -11.71 5.42 2.13
CA LEU A 89 -10.38 4.91 2.47
C LEU A 89 -10.38 3.38 2.64
N THR A 90 -11.40 2.83 3.30
CA THR A 90 -11.54 1.38 3.46
C THR A 90 -11.72 0.67 2.12
N ARG A 91 -12.48 1.25 1.19
CA ARG A 91 -12.61 0.73 -0.18
C ARG A 91 -11.29 0.84 -0.96
N GLU A 92 -10.54 1.91 -0.79
CA GLU A 92 -9.23 2.09 -1.41
C GLU A 92 -8.21 1.08 -0.91
N HIS A 93 -8.22 0.75 0.39
CA HIS A 93 -7.37 -0.31 0.95
C HIS A 93 -7.70 -1.68 0.34
N ALA A 94 -9.00 -2.01 0.26
CA ALA A 94 -9.43 -3.25 -0.39
C ALA A 94 -9.00 -3.30 -1.87
N PHE A 95 -9.14 -2.19 -2.60
CA PHE A 95 -8.66 -2.09 -3.98
C PHE A 95 -7.14 -2.30 -4.07
N ALA A 96 -6.35 -1.69 -3.18
CA ALA A 96 -4.91 -1.88 -3.15
C ALA A 96 -4.51 -3.34 -2.94
N ARG A 97 -5.21 -4.09 -2.07
CA ARG A 97 -5.00 -5.53 -1.87
C ARG A 97 -5.21 -6.32 -3.17
N GLU A 98 -6.26 -6.01 -3.92
CA GLU A 98 -6.53 -6.67 -5.21
C GLU A 98 -5.48 -6.32 -6.28
N VAL A 99 -5.01 -5.07 -6.33
CA VAL A 99 -3.92 -4.68 -7.25
C VAL A 99 -2.64 -5.45 -6.94
N VAL A 100 -2.25 -5.52 -5.67
CA VAL A 100 -1.03 -6.24 -5.22
C VAL A 100 -1.14 -7.74 -5.52
N LYS A 101 -2.31 -8.34 -5.30
CA LYS A 101 -2.59 -9.73 -5.67
C LYS A 101 -2.43 -9.95 -7.18
N GLY A 102 -3.03 -9.07 -8.01
CA GLY A 102 -2.91 -9.13 -9.46
C GLY A 102 -1.47 -8.97 -9.96
N LEU A 103 -0.66 -8.13 -9.30
CA LEU A 103 0.76 -7.97 -9.61
C LEU A 103 1.55 -9.25 -9.33
N LEU A 104 1.28 -9.93 -8.20
CA LEU A 104 1.90 -11.21 -7.87
C LEU A 104 1.54 -12.29 -8.91
N GLU A 105 0.26 -12.40 -9.28
CA GLU A 105 -0.19 -13.34 -10.30
C GLU A 105 0.45 -13.08 -11.67
N ALA A 106 0.62 -11.80 -12.03
CA ALA A 106 1.32 -11.42 -13.25
C ALA A 106 2.82 -11.76 -13.19
N LYS A 107 3.49 -11.52 -12.05
CA LYS A 107 4.89 -11.92 -11.82
C LYS A 107 5.08 -13.42 -11.99
N GLU A 108 4.21 -14.24 -11.39
CA GLU A 108 4.28 -15.70 -11.49
C GLU A 108 4.13 -16.22 -12.92
N ARG A 109 3.20 -15.64 -13.69
CA ARG A 109 3.04 -15.98 -15.12
C ARG A 109 4.24 -15.55 -15.95
N TYR A 110 4.80 -14.38 -15.67
CA TYR A 110 6.01 -13.89 -16.34
C TYR A 110 7.20 -14.81 -16.08
N GLY A 111 7.40 -15.26 -14.83
CA GLY A 111 8.45 -16.21 -14.47
C GLY A 111 8.33 -17.58 -15.16
N ARG A 112 7.13 -17.96 -15.60
CA ARG A 112 6.87 -19.18 -16.38
C ARG A 112 7.00 -18.97 -17.90
N GLY A 113 7.35 -17.76 -18.35
CA GLY A 113 7.58 -17.45 -19.77
C GLY A 113 6.34 -17.02 -20.55
N SER A 114 5.25 -16.58 -19.90
CA SER A 114 4.12 -15.97 -20.62
C SER A 114 4.49 -14.57 -21.12
N ASN A 115 4.38 -14.36 -22.43
CA ASN A 115 4.71 -13.08 -23.07
C ASN A 115 3.67 -11.99 -22.73
N GLU A 116 2.42 -12.38 -22.49
CA GLU A 116 1.31 -11.49 -22.15
C GLU A 116 1.43 -10.94 -20.72
N ALA A 117 2.10 -11.69 -19.84
CA ALA A 117 2.24 -11.33 -18.43
C ALA A 117 3.01 -10.02 -18.21
N LEU A 118 3.92 -9.65 -19.13
CA LEU A 118 4.63 -8.38 -19.07
C LEU A 118 3.68 -7.18 -19.23
N ALA A 119 2.73 -7.28 -20.17
CA ALA A 119 1.72 -6.23 -20.36
C ALA A 119 0.81 -6.11 -19.14
N ASP A 120 0.51 -7.23 -18.49
CA ASP A 120 -0.28 -7.23 -17.26
C ASP A 120 0.51 -6.62 -16.08
N ILE A 121 1.83 -6.87 -15.97
CA ILE A 121 2.70 -6.20 -14.98
C ILE A 121 2.68 -4.67 -15.18
N ILE A 122 2.73 -4.19 -16.43
CA ILE A 122 2.77 -2.75 -16.74
C ILE A 122 1.43 -2.05 -16.41
N LYS A 123 0.30 -2.76 -16.45
CA LYS A 123 -1.04 -2.20 -16.22
C LYS A 123 -1.45 -2.11 -14.76
N ARG A 124 -0.74 -2.79 -13.86
CA ARG A 124 -1.03 -2.84 -12.42
C ARG A 124 -0.30 -1.73 -11.69
#